data_AF-A0A6L3ETH8-F1
#
_entry.id   AF-A0A6L3ETH8-F1
#
_cell.length_a   1.000
_cell.length_b   1.000
_cell.length_c   1.000
_cell.angle_alpha   90.00
_cell.angle_beta   90.00
_cell.angle_gamma   90.00
#
_symmetry.space_group_name_H-M   'P 1'
#
loop_
_entity.id
_entity.type
_entity.pdbx_description
1 polymer ?
#
loop_
_entity_poly.entity_id
_entity_poly.type
_entity_poly.pdbx_seq_one_letter_code
_entity_poly.pdbx_strand_id
1 'polypeptide(L)'
;MNMDPLLSAEHISKRIGFFAALNDISLEIYPGEVVGLAGRSGAGKTLLTRILAGLLVPDAGELVFNGRSLTWPFLSKKVGISLIHQKPMLADQFDIISNIFLGHEIKWSIFGRQFNIPNQRKMNDEAKRILGLLDFRYKPLSEKVINLSNSDRQLVSIAQGMAAPATLRIVDDPTAVLSTHYQSRMLSLIESWQKQNLSVLYSSQNLDHLFAVTDRIIVLREGELVANFETDDTNREEIVAALVGSGEQQQRTPAIWALDNYYQAKQQAEILRHNQQLLEKDLAARDSVNQELLEQLSKQVRALDSANMSLQDAQRRLLTEREVERKRLARELHDETIQELLSLNYQLEENTRLATGNDPLIAEMHDMRHIVQQMVTNIRGICRDLRPPAIDSLGLGAALKSYMANWSDRTGIVMNLDLSENFARLPETIELSIFRIVQESLNNVWKHSDASQVRVSLEYTSPRMLSVTIADDGKGLSSDFDLSMVSDSGHFGLLGISERVALLGGSLQFANNPEGGLMIQAQIPHPKVTRENE
;
A
#
# COMPACT_ATOMS: atom_id res chain seq x y z
N MET A 1 -20.39 18.12 -34.14
CA MET A 1 -19.32 18.11 -35.16
C MET A 1 -18.20 17.31 -34.55
N ASN A 2 -17.78 16.18 -35.14
CA ASN A 2 -16.60 15.48 -34.66
C ASN A 2 -15.40 16.40 -34.89
N MET A 3 -14.84 16.93 -33.80
CA MET A 3 -13.55 17.61 -33.86
C MET A 3 -12.47 16.55 -34.02
N ASP A 4 -11.49 16.81 -34.87
CA ASP A 4 -10.30 15.95 -34.94
C ASP A 4 -9.46 16.10 -33.66
N PRO A 5 -8.86 15.02 -33.14
CA PRO A 5 -8.01 15.10 -31.96
C PRO A 5 -6.76 15.96 -32.22
N LEU A 6 -6.38 16.77 -31.24
CA LEU A 6 -5.13 17.53 -31.27
C LEU A 6 -3.92 16.59 -31.19
N LEU A 7 -4.01 15.55 -30.37
CA LEU A 7 -3.02 14.49 -30.23
C LEU A 7 -3.73 13.14 -30.27
N SER A 8 -3.29 12.23 -31.14
CA SER A 8 -3.66 10.82 -31.13
C SER A 8 -2.41 9.99 -30.96
N ALA A 9 -2.40 9.13 -29.94
CA ALA A 9 -1.39 8.12 -29.71
C ALA A 9 -2.06 6.76 -29.91
N GLU A 10 -1.51 5.93 -30.80
CA GLU A 10 -2.09 4.66 -31.19
C GLU A 10 -1.09 3.53 -30.92
N HIS A 11 -1.55 2.51 -30.19
CA HIS A 11 -0.79 1.29 -29.91
C HIS A 11 0.60 1.52 -29.28
N ILE A 12 0.74 2.57 -28.46
CA ILE A 12 2.02 2.95 -27.84
C ILE A 12 2.44 1.86 -26.86
N SER A 13 3.58 1.24 -27.15
CA SER A 13 4.18 0.19 -26.30
C SER A 13 5.63 0.52 -25.97
N LYS A 14 6.05 0.21 -24.74
CA LYS A 14 7.43 0.42 -24.29
C LYS A 14 7.85 -0.67 -23.31
N ARG A 15 9.00 -1.27 -23.55
CA ARG A 15 9.68 -2.22 -22.69
C ARG A 15 10.89 -1.57 -22.03
N ILE A 16 11.12 -1.90 -20.77
CA ILE A 16 12.33 -1.54 -20.03
C ILE A 16 12.95 -2.84 -19.53
N GLY A 17 14.05 -3.25 -20.16
CA GLY A 17 14.60 -4.59 -19.96
C GLY A 17 13.60 -5.67 -20.37
N PHE A 18 13.26 -6.57 -19.45
CA PHE A 18 12.31 -7.65 -19.70
C PHE A 18 10.84 -7.25 -19.47
N PHE A 19 10.59 -6.15 -18.76
CA PHE A 19 9.24 -5.73 -18.35
C PHE A 19 8.57 -4.87 -19.42
N ALA A 20 7.32 -5.19 -19.76
CA ALA A 20 6.45 -4.30 -20.55
C ALA A 20 5.98 -3.16 -19.64
N ALA A 21 6.59 -1.98 -19.80
CA ALA A 21 6.31 -0.82 -18.95
C ALA A 21 5.12 0.00 -19.46
N LEU A 22 4.84 -0.06 -20.77
CA LEU A 22 3.59 0.34 -21.40
C LEU A 22 3.21 -0.74 -22.42
N ASN A 23 1.95 -1.12 -22.44
CA ASN A 23 1.42 -2.16 -23.31
C ASN A 23 0.18 -1.62 -24.04
N ASP A 24 0.30 -1.45 -25.36
CA ASP A 24 -0.80 -1.14 -26.26
C ASP A 24 -1.67 0.07 -25.86
N ILE A 25 -1.04 1.17 -25.45
CA ILE A 25 -1.78 2.36 -25.02
C ILE A 25 -2.26 3.15 -26.24
N SER A 26 -3.57 3.31 -26.35
CA SER A 26 -4.20 4.21 -27.32
C SER A 26 -4.99 5.29 -26.60
N LEU A 27 -4.70 6.56 -26.89
CA LEU A 27 -5.41 7.71 -26.32
C LEU A 27 -5.44 8.87 -27.30
N GLU A 28 -6.49 9.67 -27.17
CA GLU A 28 -6.66 10.92 -27.89
C GLU A 28 -6.67 12.08 -26.89
N ILE A 29 -6.39 13.31 -27.35
CA ILE A 29 -6.59 14.58 -26.62
C ILE A 29 -7.15 15.59 -27.60
N TYR A 30 -8.26 16.24 -27.26
CA TYR A 30 -8.96 17.19 -28.11
C TYR A 30 -8.51 18.64 -27.85
N PRO A 31 -8.71 19.56 -28.81
CA PRO A 31 -8.38 20.98 -28.63
C PRO A 31 -9.13 21.61 -27.45
N GLY A 32 -8.40 22.29 -26.55
CA GLY A 32 -8.97 22.98 -25.39
C GLY A 32 -9.34 22.08 -24.21
N GLU A 33 -9.15 20.77 -24.34
CA GLU A 33 -9.52 19.76 -23.35
C GLU A 33 -8.43 19.58 -22.26
N VAL A 34 -8.86 19.37 -21.02
CA VAL A 34 -8.01 18.94 -19.90
C VAL A 34 -8.24 17.47 -19.60
N VAL A 35 -7.26 16.63 -19.93
CA VAL A 35 -7.28 15.19 -19.67
C VAL A 35 -6.49 14.89 -18.41
N GLY A 36 -7.13 14.26 -17.42
CA GLY A 36 -6.51 13.71 -16.24
C GLY A 36 -5.86 12.36 -16.52
N LEU A 37 -4.67 12.12 -15.97
CA LEU A 37 -4.01 10.82 -16.00
C LEU A 37 -3.87 10.29 -14.57
N ALA A 38 -4.77 9.37 -14.20
CA ALA A 38 -4.76 8.65 -12.94
C ALA A 38 -3.96 7.34 -13.05
N GLY A 39 -3.37 6.90 -11.95
CA GLY A 39 -2.62 5.64 -11.90
C GLY A 39 -1.89 5.48 -10.58
N ARG A 40 -1.60 4.24 -10.15
CA ARG A 40 -0.69 4.00 -9.01
C ARG A 40 0.74 4.46 -9.34
N SER A 41 1.60 4.58 -8.32
CA SER A 41 3.04 4.70 -8.55
C SER A 41 3.52 3.50 -9.35
N GLY A 42 4.37 3.72 -10.36
CA GLY A 42 4.83 2.65 -11.25
C GLY A 42 3.87 2.25 -12.37
N ALA A 43 2.65 2.78 -12.45
CA ALA A 43 1.69 2.43 -13.50
C ALA A 43 2.10 2.85 -14.92
N GLY A 44 3.17 3.63 -15.09
CA GLY A 44 3.67 4.06 -16.40
C GLY A 44 3.37 5.53 -16.77
N LYS A 45 2.73 6.31 -15.89
CA LYS A 45 2.33 7.71 -16.19
C LYS A 45 3.47 8.59 -16.70
N THR A 46 4.55 8.69 -15.93
CA THR A 46 5.74 9.48 -16.32
C THR A 46 6.43 8.95 -17.58
N LEU A 47 6.30 7.64 -17.86
CA LEU A 47 6.86 7.04 -19.06
C LEU A 47 6.06 7.47 -20.29
N LEU A 48 4.73 7.39 -20.19
CA LEU A 48 3.79 7.84 -21.20
C LEU A 48 3.98 9.34 -21.49
N THR A 49 4.00 10.20 -20.47
CA THR A 49 4.20 11.65 -20.65
C THR A 49 5.51 11.99 -21.35
N ARG A 50 6.60 11.25 -21.07
CA ARG A 50 7.89 11.41 -21.76
C ARG A 50 7.84 10.98 -23.23
N ILE A 51 7.12 9.91 -23.55
CA ILE A 51 6.93 9.45 -24.93
C ILE A 51 6.12 10.48 -25.72
N LEU A 52 5.01 10.96 -25.15
CA LEU A 52 4.16 12.00 -25.75
C LEU A 52 4.92 13.33 -25.92
N ALA A 53 5.87 13.63 -25.04
CA ALA A 53 6.76 14.79 -25.15
C ALA A 53 7.97 14.57 -26.08
N GLY A 54 8.07 13.43 -26.76
CA GLY A 54 9.17 13.09 -27.68
C GLY A 54 10.53 12.88 -26.99
N LEU A 55 10.56 12.80 -25.66
CA LEU A 55 11.78 12.61 -24.86
C LEU A 55 12.19 11.13 -24.76
N LEU A 56 11.26 10.23 -25.06
CA LEU A 56 11.51 8.79 -25.09
C LEU A 56 10.89 8.20 -26.36
N VAL A 57 11.62 7.31 -27.01
CA VAL A 57 11.16 6.59 -28.21
C VAL A 57 10.40 5.34 -27.78
N PRO A 58 9.14 5.13 -28.18
CA PRO A 58 8.41 3.90 -27.93
C PRO A 58 9.00 2.74 -28.75
N ASP A 59 8.69 1.50 -28.38
CA ASP A 59 9.11 0.33 -29.15
C ASP A 59 8.13 0.00 -30.29
N ALA A 60 6.86 0.39 -30.12
CA ALA A 60 5.82 0.29 -31.13
C ALA A 60 4.77 1.41 -30.94
N GLY A 61 3.97 1.64 -31.98
CA GLY A 61 2.88 2.61 -32.01
C GLY A 61 3.19 3.86 -32.82
N GLU A 62 2.17 4.69 -33.01
CA GLU A 62 2.20 5.90 -33.81
C GLU A 62 1.71 7.10 -33.00
N LEU A 63 2.21 8.29 -33.34
CA LEU A 63 1.79 9.53 -32.71
C LEU A 63 1.46 10.55 -33.79
N VAL A 64 0.23 11.04 -33.77
CA VAL A 64 -0.26 12.11 -34.64
C VAL A 64 -0.49 13.34 -33.78
N PHE A 65 0.05 14.48 -34.21
CA PHE A 65 -0.16 15.76 -33.55
C PHE A 65 -0.60 16.81 -34.57
N ASN A 66 -1.75 17.43 -34.33
CA ASN A 66 -2.35 18.45 -35.20
C ASN A 66 -2.46 17.97 -36.66
N GLY A 67 -2.97 16.74 -36.84
CA GLY A 67 -3.13 16.07 -38.13
C GLY A 67 -1.83 15.62 -38.82
N ARG A 68 -0.68 15.70 -38.14
CA ARG A 68 0.62 15.29 -38.69
C ARG A 68 1.20 14.12 -37.89
N SER A 69 1.52 13.03 -38.58
CA SER A 69 2.29 11.94 -37.98
C SER A 69 3.68 12.45 -37.57
N LEU A 70 4.08 12.18 -36.32
CA LEU A 70 5.35 12.55 -35.74
C LEU A 70 6.29 11.35 -35.74
N THR A 71 7.47 11.50 -36.35
CA THR A 71 8.52 10.49 -36.31
C THR A 71 9.44 10.72 -35.12
N TRP A 72 9.67 9.69 -34.30
CA TRP A 72 10.61 9.77 -33.20
C TRP A 72 12.08 9.66 -33.64
N PRO A 73 13.02 10.30 -32.90
CA PRO A 73 12.77 11.29 -31.86
C PRO A 73 12.37 12.65 -32.48
N PHE A 74 11.44 13.36 -31.85
CA PHE A 74 11.06 14.72 -32.23
C PHE A 74 11.28 15.71 -31.10
N LEU A 75 11.43 16.99 -31.46
CA LEU A 75 11.54 18.07 -30.48
C LEU A 75 10.15 18.61 -30.16
N SER A 76 9.59 18.21 -29.02
CA SER A 76 8.26 18.65 -28.53
C SER A 76 8.03 20.15 -28.65
N LYS A 77 9.04 20.95 -28.26
CA LYS A 77 8.99 22.42 -28.37
C LYS A 77 8.75 22.93 -29.80
N LYS A 78 9.25 22.24 -30.84
CA LYS A 78 9.06 22.66 -32.24
C LYS A 78 7.68 22.34 -32.77
N VAL A 79 7.03 21.32 -32.22
CA VAL A 79 5.69 20.90 -32.65
C VAL A 79 4.59 21.57 -31.82
N GLY A 80 4.92 22.13 -30.66
CA GLY A 80 3.96 22.83 -29.79
C GLY A 80 3.58 22.07 -28.52
N ILE A 81 4.40 21.10 -28.11
CA ILE A 81 4.22 20.35 -26.85
C ILE A 81 5.21 20.88 -25.80
N SER A 82 4.70 21.23 -24.61
CA SER A 82 5.51 21.60 -23.45
C SER A 82 5.30 20.59 -22.32
N LEU A 83 6.37 20.26 -21.58
CA LEU A 83 6.32 19.34 -20.45
C LEU A 83 6.81 20.04 -19.18
N ILE A 84 6.01 19.96 -18.12
CA ILE A 84 6.39 20.30 -16.75
C ILE A 84 6.67 18.99 -16.03
N HIS A 85 7.92 18.83 -15.58
CA HIS A 85 8.41 17.59 -14.98
C HIS A 85 8.05 17.46 -13.49
N GLN A 86 7.83 16.23 -13.05
CA GLN A 86 7.66 15.89 -11.62
C GLN A 86 8.88 16.30 -10.79
N LYS A 87 10.09 16.05 -11.31
CA LYS A 87 11.35 16.48 -10.71
C LYS A 87 11.92 17.66 -11.50
N PRO A 88 12.33 18.76 -10.83
CA PRO A 88 12.78 19.96 -11.52
C PRO A 88 14.13 19.71 -12.19
N MET A 89 14.16 19.78 -13.52
CA MET A 89 15.38 19.61 -14.33
C MET A 89 15.99 20.98 -14.64
N LEU A 90 16.62 21.58 -13.63
CA LEU A 90 17.19 22.93 -13.71
C LEU A 90 18.73 22.89 -13.75
N ALA A 91 19.33 23.84 -14.45
CA ALA A 91 20.77 24.07 -14.44
C ALA A 91 21.16 24.82 -13.16
N ASP A 92 21.70 24.08 -12.19
CA ASP A 92 22.02 24.56 -10.83
C ASP A 92 22.87 25.84 -10.78
N GLN A 93 23.81 25.98 -11.72
CA GLN A 93 24.74 27.10 -11.75
C GLN A 93 24.18 28.36 -12.43
N PHE A 94 23.02 28.24 -13.08
CA PHE A 94 22.39 29.34 -13.81
C PHE A 94 21.40 30.06 -12.89
N ASP A 95 21.14 31.33 -13.21
CA ASP A 95 20.13 32.10 -12.49
C ASP A 95 18.70 31.68 -12.84
N ILE A 96 17.73 32.22 -12.11
CA ILE A 96 16.31 31.91 -12.27
C ILE A 96 15.84 32.21 -13.71
N ILE A 97 16.18 33.41 -14.23
CA ILE A 97 15.73 33.85 -15.56
C ILE A 97 16.28 32.92 -16.65
N SER A 98 17.58 32.63 -16.59
CA SER A 98 18.26 31.79 -17.58
C SER A 98 17.69 30.37 -17.58
N ASN A 99 17.32 29.85 -16.41
CA ASN A 99 16.63 28.57 -16.30
C ASN A 99 15.23 28.61 -16.91
N ILE A 100 14.43 29.63 -16.60
CA ILE A 100 13.06 29.77 -17.14
C ILE A 100 13.07 29.77 -18.66
N PHE A 101 14.01 30.48 -19.30
CA PHE A 101 14.05 30.61 -20.76
C PHE A 101 15.01 29.64 -21.46
N LEU A 102 15.59 28.68 -20.75
CA LEU A 102 16.64 27.83 -21.30
C LEU A 102 16.16 27.08 -22.56
N GLY A 103 16.86 27.30 -23.67
CA GLY A 103 16.53 26.71 -24.98
C GLY A 103 15.29 27.32 -25.67
N HIS A 104 14.80 28.45 -25.18
CA HIS A 104 13.73 29.26 -25.80
C HIS A 104 13.89 30.74 -25.43
N GLU A 105 15.13 31.23 -25.51
CA GLU A 105 15.49 32.59 -25.13
C GLU A 105 14.71 33.61 -25.97
N ILE A 106 14.16 34.63 -25.32
CA ILE A 106 13.51 35.74 -26.03
C ILE A 106 14.61 36.53 -26.73
N LYS A 107 14.65 36.46 -28.04
CA LYS A 107 15.69 37.08 -28.87
C LYS A 107 15.41 38.55 -29.18
N TRP A 108 16.47 39.33 -29.42
CA TRP A 108 16.32 40.69 -29.94
C TRP A 108 15.71 40.66 -31.35
N SER A 109 14.77 41.57 -31.63
CA SER A 109 14.16 41.71 -32.95
C SER A 109 14.15 43.19 -33.33
N ILE A 110 14.70 43.50 -34.52
CA ILE A 110 14.75 44.86 -35.08
C ILE A 110 14.13 44.80 -36.47
N PHE A 111 13.19 45.69 -36.79
CA PHE A 111 12.55 45.74 -38.10
C PHE A 111 12.04 44.37 -38.60
N GLY A 112 11.55 43.51 -37.70
CA GLY A 112 11.04 42.17 -38.01
C GLY A 112 12.11 41.07 -38.14
N ARG A 113 13.41 41.40 -38.05
CA ARG A 113 14.52 40.43 -38.13
C ARG A 113 15.01 40.05 -36.73
N GLN A 114 14.98 38.75 -36.42
CA GLN A 114 15.47 38.21 -35.13
C GLN A 114 16.99 38.02 -35.15
N PHE A 115 17.66 38.51 -34.11
CA PHE A 115 19.08 38.30 -33.85
C PHE A 115 19.26 37.21 -32.79
N ASN A 116 20.29 36.37 -32.89
CA ASN A 116 20.51 35.27 -31.94
C ASN A 116 21.07 35.74 -30.57
N ILE A 117 20.74 36.95 -30.16
CA ILE A 117 21.17 37.60 -28.92
C ILE A 117 19.98 37.62 -27.95
N PRO A 118 20.10 37.02 -26.76
CA PRO A 118 19.07 37.06 -25.73
C PRO A 118 18.73 38.50 -25.31
N ASN A 119 17.45 38.83 -25.27
CA ASN A 119 16.92 40.10 -24.80
C ASN A 119 16.65 40.00 -23.29
N GLN A 120 17.68 40.27 -22.50
CA GLN A 120 17.60 40.13 -21.03
C GLN A 120 16.48 40.96 -20.40
N ARG A 121 16.17 42.15 -20.94
CA ARG A 121 15.09 43.00 -20.42
C ARG A 121 13.73 42.33 -20.60
N LYS A 122 13.42 41.88 -21.81
CA LYS A 122 12.16 41.18 -22.09
C LYS A 122 12.05 39.87 -21.31
N MET A 123 13.14 39.10 -21.20
CA MET A 123 13.17 37.89 -20.39
C MET A 123 12.90 38.20 -18.91
N ASN A 124 13.48 39.26 -18.36
CA ASN A 124 13.23 39.66 -16.98
C ASN A 124 11.77 40.06 -16.75
N ASP A 125 11.20 40.87 -17.64
CA ASP A 125 9.81 41.32 -17.54
C ASP A 125 8.83 40.14 -17.64
N GLU A 126 9.08 39.21 -18.57
CA GLU A 126 8.26 38.02 -18.75
C GLU A 126 8.44 37.02 -17.59
N ALA A 127 9.66 36.84 -17.08
CA ALA A 127 9.91 36.03 -15.87
C ALA A 127 9.10 36.56 -14.69
N LYS A 128 9.11 37.87 -14.45
CA LYS A 128 8.32 38.50 -13.37
C LYS A 128 6.82 38.25 -13.55
N ARG A 129 6.32 38.35 -14.78
CA ARG A 129 4.92 38.08 -15.10
C ARG A 129 4.55 36.63 -14.77
N ILE A 130 5.32 35.66 -15.25
CA ILE A 130 5.07 34.22 -15.03
C ILE A 130 5.19 33.87 -13.55
N LEU A 131 6.27 34.30 -12.89
CA LEU A 131 6.51 34.03 -11.47
C LEU A 131 5.48 34.72 -10.57
N GLY A 132 4.95 35.88 -10.99
CA GLY A 132 3.86 36.56 -10.30
C GLY A 132 2.55 35.76 -10.30
N LEU A 133 2.25 35.03 -11.39
CA LEU A 133 1.10 34.12 -11.43
C LEU A 133 1.24 32.93 -10.46
N LEU A 134 2.48 32.56 -10.14
CA LEU A 134 2.82 31.49 -9.22
C LEU A 134 3.00 31.98 -7.76
N ASP A 135 2.80 33.28 -7.50
CA ASP A 135 3.03 33.92 -6.19
C ASP A 135 4.46 33.67 -5.65
N PHE A 136 5.44 33.63 -6.55
CA PHE A 136 6.83 33.38 -6.19
C PHE A 136 7.39 34.54 -5.35
N ARG A 137 7.73 34.25 -4.09
CA ARG A 137 8.21 35.28 -3.15
C ARG A 137 9.64 35.70 -3.49
N TYR A 138 9.83 37.01 -3.58
CA TYR A 138 11.00 37.67 -4.17
C TYR A 138 12.34 37.27 -3.55
N LYS A 139 13.09 36.46 -4.30
CA LYS A 139 14.56 36.48 -4.36
C LYS A 139 14.99 37.31 -5.58
N PRO A 140 16.21 37.87 -5.61
CA PRO A 140 16.73 38.46 -6.83
C PRO A 140 16.65 37.43 -7.96
N LEU A 141 16.08 37.80 -9.12
CA LEU A 141 15.95 36.86 -10.25
C LEU A 141 17.32 36.46 -10.85
N SER A 142 18.38 37.16 -10.45
CA SER A 142 19.78 36.82 -10.71
C SER A 142 20.36 35.78 -9.74
N GLU A 143 19.60 35.32 -8.75
CA GLU A 143 20.02 34.29 -7.80
C GLU A 143 20.19 32.95 -8.51
N LYS A 144 21.22 32.18 -8.11
CA LYS A 144 21.45 30.84 -8.68
C LYS A 144 20.40 29.86 -8.18
N VAL A 145 19.96 28.97 -9.06
CA VAL A 145 18.95 27.96 -8.73
C VAL A 145 19.42 27.00 -7.62
N ILE A 146 20.73 26.71 -7.52
CA ILE A 146 21.26 25.87 -6.44
C ILE A 146 21.00 26.41 -5.03
N ASN A 147 20.82 27.72 -4.88
CA ASN A 147 20.55 28.38 -3.60
C ASN A 147 19.04 28.47 -3.27
N LEU A 148 18.19 27.90 -4.13
CA LEU A 148 16.74 27.90 -3.94
C LEU A 148 16.28 26.72 -3.09
N SER A 149 15.18 26.92 -2.37
CA SER A 149 14.50 25.81 -1.70
C SER A 149 13.94 24.83 -2.73
N ASN A 150 13.68 23.57 -2.35
CA ASN A 150 13.07 22.60 -3.27
C ASN A 150 11.72 23.08 -3.82
N SER A 151 10.92 23.76 -2.99
CA SER A 151 9.66 24.39 -3.42
C SER A 151 9.91 25.48 -4.47
N ASP A 152 10.87 26.39 -4.22
CA ASP A 152 11.21 27.45 -5.17
C ASP A 152 11.73 26.86 -6.49
N ARG A 153 12.59 25.83 -6.43
CA ARG A 153 13.08 25.12 -7.62
C ARG A 153 11.93 24.52 -8.41
N GLN A 154 10.92 23.97 -7.74
CA GLN A 154 9.74 23.43 -8.39
C GLN A 154 8.92 24.54 -9.08
N LEU A 155 8.72 25.69 -8.43
CA LEU A 155 8.05 26.85 -9.04
C LEU A 155 8.81 27.38 -10.26
N VAL A 156 10.15 27.42 -10.22
CA VAL A 156 10.98 27.80 -11.37
C VAL A 156 10.84 26.80 -12.52
N SER A 157 10.76 25.49 -12.23
CA SER A 157 10.50 24.45 -13.23
C SER A 157 9.11 24.58 -13.86
N ILE A 158 8.08 24.90 -13.07
CA ILE A 158 6.74 25.21 -13.58
C ILE A 158 6.79 26.44 -14.49
N ALA A 159 7.45 27.52 -14.04
CA ALA A 159 7.64 28.73 -14.82
C ALA A 159 8.37 28.48 -16.16
N GLN A 160 9.37 27.59 -16.18
CA GLN A 160 10.06 27.17 -17.39
C GLN A 160 9.10 26.50 -18.40
N GLY A 161 8.23 25.60 -17.96
CA GLY A 161 7.24 24.97 -18.84
C GLY A 161 6.12 25.92 -19.29
N MET A 162 5.88 27.00 -18.52
CA MET A 162 4.95 28.08 -18.88
C MET A 162 5.51 29.05 -19.92
N ALA A 163 6.82 29.33 -19.86
CA ALA A 163 7.49 30.26 -20.78
C ALA A 163 7.59 29.71 -22.20
N ALA A 164 7.62 28.38 -22.36
CA ALA A 164 7.59 27.74 -23.66
C ALA A 164 6.19 27.86 -24.31
N PRO A 165 6.10 28.33 -25.57
CA PRO A 165 4.85 28.33 -26.31
C PRO A 165 4.37 26.88 -26.51
N ALA A 166 3.09 26.63 -26.27
CA ALA A 166 2.50 25.31 -26.36
C ALA A 166 1.06 25.40 -26.87
N THR A 167 0.63 24.39 -27.62
CA THR A 167 -0.78 24.07 -27.91
C THR A 167 -1.25 22.89 -27.05
N LEU A 168 -0.33 22.00 -26.66
CA LEU A 168 -0.54 20.98 -25.63
C LEU A 168 0.49 21.14 -24.50
N ARG A 169 0.01 21.25 -23.27
CA ARG A 169 0.87 21.27 -22.08
C ARG A 169 0.68 19.99 -21.27
N ILE A 170 1.76 19.24 -21.09
CA ILE A 170 1.80 18.05 -20.25
C ILE A 170 2.33 18.45 -18.88
N VAL A 171 1.61 18.10 -17.84
CA VAL A 171 1.88 18.46 -16.46
C VAL A 171 1.99 17.18 -15.65
N ASP A 172 3.22 16.73 -15.38
CA ASP A 172 3.47 15.46 -14.71
C ASP A 172 3.72 15.63 -13.21
N ASP A 173 2.65 15.56 -12.41
CA ASP A 173 2.63 15.63 -10.95
C ASP A 173 3.63 16.64 -10.33
N PRO A 174 3.62 17.93 -10.76
CA PRO A 174 4.60 18.89 -10.27
C PRO A 174 4.29 19.39 -8.85
N THR A 175 3.18 18.93 -8.26
CA THR A 175 2.59 19.48 -7.03
C THR A 175 2.99 18.75 -5.76
N ALA A 176 3.63 17.57 -5.85
CA ALA A 176 3.92 16.72 -4.71
C ALA A 176 4.82 17.37 -3.63
N VAL A 177 5.69 18.31 -4.00
CA VAL A 177 6.64 19.00 -3.10
C VAL A 177 6.15 20.40 -2.72
N LEU A 178 4.99 20.82 -3.23
CA LEU A 178 4.43 22.16 -3.03
C LEU A 178 3.46 22.20 -1.83
N SER A 179 3.41 23.32 -1.13
CA SER A 179 2.38 23.56 -0.10
C SER A 179 0.99 23.68 -0.71
N THR A 180 -0.06 23.46 0.08
CA THR A 180 -1.47 23.54 -0.36
C THR A 180 -1.79 24.83 -1.11
N HIS A 181 -1.23 25.97 -0.68
CA HIS A 181 -1.39 27.26 -1.37
C HIS A 181 -0.91 27.20 -2.82
N TYR A 182 0.29 26.69 -3.06
CA TYR A 182 0.86 26.59 -4.41
C TYR A 182 0.18 25.50 -5.25
N GLN A 183 -0.32 24.43 -4.62
CA GLN A 183 -1.15 23.43 -5.30
C GLN A 183 -2.43 24.05 -5.84
N SER A 184 -3.17 24.81 -5.01
CA SER A 184 -4.38 25.53 -5.46
C SER A 184 -4.08 26.51 -6.59
N ARG A 185 -2.94 27.22 -6.54
CA ARG A 185 -2.51 28.09 -7.64
C ARG A 185 -2.26 27.34 -8.94
N MET A 186 -1.67 26.16 -8.88
CA MET A 186 -1.47 25.32 -10.06
C MET A 186 -2.79 24.88 -10.68
N LEU A 187 -3.78 24.49 -9.86
CA LEU A 187 -5.11 24.14 -10.35
C LEU A 187 -5.79 25.34 -11.02
N SER A 188 -5.75 26.52 -10.40
CA SER A 188 -6.27 27.75 -11.03
C SER A 188 -5.56 28.10 -12.34
N LEU A 189 -4.28 27.77 -12.48
CA LEU A 189 -3.54 27.96 -13.73
C LEU A 189 -4.02 27.03 -14.82
N ILE A 190 -4.24 25.75 -14.50
CA ILE A 190 -4.78 24.75 -15.45
C ILE A 190 -6.15 25.20 -15.96
N GLU A 191 -7.06 25.60 -15.06
CA GLU A 191 -8.35 26.17 -15.47
C GLU A 191 -8.20 27.40 -16.37
N SER A 192 -7.22 28.28 -16.06
CA SER A 192 -6.98 29.47 -16.88
C SER A 192 -6.48 29.11 -18.29
N TRP A 193 -5.71 28.03 -18.43
CA TRP A 193 -5.19 27.55 -19.70
C TRP A 193 -6.31 26.93 -20.53
N GLN A 194 -7.17 26.14 -19.91
CA GLN A 194 -8.36 25.60 -20.56
C GLN A 194 -9.25 26.73 -21.12
N LYS A 195 -9.51 27.78 -20.32
CA LYS A 195 -10.26 28.98 -20.77
C LYS A 195 -9.58 29.73 -21.93
N GLN A 196 -8.28 29.56 -22.13
CA GLN A 196 -7.51 30.10 -23.25
C GLN A 196 -7.43 29.14 -24.44
N ASN A 197 -8.22 28.06 -24.43
CA ASN A 197 -8.25 27.02 -25.45
C ASN A 197 -6.91 26.27 -25.59
N LEU A 198 -6.15 26.15 -24.50
CA LEU A 198 -4.94 25.33 -24.42
C LEU A 198 -5.31 23.94 -23.90
N SER A 199 -4.94 22.89 -24.63
CA SER A 199 -5.13 21.52 -24.15
C SER A 199 -4.09 21.17 -23.08
N VAL A 200 -4.51 20.41 -22.06
CA VAL A 200 -3.66 20.03 -20.94
C VAL A 200 -3.77 18.53 -20.67
N LEU A 201 -2.64 17.84 -20.54
CA LEU A 201 -2.59 16.49 -19.95
C LEU A 201 -2.06 16.62 -18.53
N TYR A 202 -2.90 16.40 -17.52
CA TYR A 202 -2.55 16.55 -16.12
C TYR A 202 -2.45 15.20 -15.41
N SER A 203 -1.23 14.79 -15.07
CA SER A 203 -0.96 13.62 -14.23
C SER A 203 -0.88 14.06 -12.78
N SER A 204 -1.65 13.41 -11.91
CA SER A 204 -1.69 13.70 -10.48
C SER A 204 -1.91 12.42 -9.68
N GLN A 205 -1.33 12.35 -8.49
CA GLN A 205 -1.62 11.27 -7.53
C GLN A 205 -2.80 11.62 -6.61
N ASN A 206 -3.22 12.89 -6.59
CA ASN A 206 -4.37 13.34 -5.83
C ASN A 206 -5.61 13.37 -6.73
N LEU A 207 -6.58 12.48 -6.46
CA LEU A 207 -7.84 12.44 -7.21
C LEU A 207 -8.64 13.74 -7.08
N ASP A 208 -8.60 14.40 -5.91
CA ASP A 208 -9.31 15.67 -5.71
C ASP A 208 -8.77 16.76 -6.63
N HIS A 209 -7.49 16.71 -6.98
CA HIS A 209 -6.89 17.63 -7.95
C HIS A 209 -7.35 17.32 -9.38
N LEU A 210 -7.53 16.05 -9.74
CA LEU A 210 -8.03 15.67 -11.06
C LEU A 210 -9.48 16.15 -11.22
N PHE A 211 -10.36 15.74 -10.31
CA PHE A 211 -11.78 16.14 -10.31
C PHE A 211 -12.00 17.65 -10.34
N ALA A 212 -11.08 18.44 -9.79
CA ALA A 212 -11.21 19.89 -9.77
C ALA A 212 -11.04 20.56 -11.14
N VAL A 213 -10.28 19.97 -12.08
CA VAL A 213 -9.83 20.70 -13.29
C VAL A 213 -9.91 19.91 -14.59
N THR A 214 -10.25 18.62 -14.56
CA THR A 214 -10.25 17.77 -15.76
C THR A 214 -11.64 17.67 -16.39
N ASP A 215 -11.68 17.60 -17.72
CA ASP A 215 -12.88 17.25 -18.48
C ASP A 215 -13.11 15.74 -18.43
N ARG A 216 -12.04 14.94 -18.61
CA ARG A 216 -12.05 13.48 -18.47
C ARG A 216 -10.82 12.94 -17.75
N ILE A 217 -10.94 11.75 -17.18
CA ILE A 217 -9.87 11.06 -16.46
C ILE A 217 -9.61 9.69 -17.09
N ILE A 218 -8.39 9.51 -17.57
CA ILE A 218 -7.86 8.24 -18.05
C ILE A 218 -7.16 7.54 -16.89
N VAL A 219 -7.45 6.25 -16.71
CA VAL A 219 -6.84 5.41 -15.68
C VAL A 219 -5.82 4.48 -16.31
N LEU A 220 -4.57 4.60 -15.86
CA LEU A 220 -3.47 3.73 -16.23
C LEU A 220 -3.16 2.75 -15.10
N ARG A 221 -3.12 1.45 -15.40
CA ARG A 221 -2.79 0.38 -14.46
C ARG A 221 -1.83 -0.60 -15.12
N GLU A 222 -0.70 -0.86 -14.47
CA GLU A 222 0.31 -1.83 -14.94
C GLU A 222 0.77 -1.62 -16.39
N GLY A 223 0.85 -0.36 -16.83
CA GLY A 223 1.25 0.00 -18.19
C GLY A 223 0.14 -0.09 -19.24
N GLU A 224 -1.10 -0.40 -18.83
CA GLU A 224 -2.27 -0.48 -19.71
C GLU A 224 -3.29 0.62 -19.38
N LEU A 225 -3.98 1.11 -20.41
CA LEU A 225 -5.12 2.01 -20.23
C LEU A 225 -6.36 1.17 -19.94
N VAL A 226 -6.84 1.21 -18.71
CA VAL A 226 -7.93 0.34 -18.23
C VAL A 226 -9.29 1.01 -18.19
N ALA A 227 -9.33 2.34 -18.18
CA ALA A 227 -10.58 3.10 -18.21
C ALA A 227 -10.37 4.53 -18.74
N ASN A 228 -11.44 5.09 -19.29
CA ASN A 228 -11.54 6.49 -19.71
C ASN A 228 -12.92 7.00 -19.27
N PHE A 229 -12.95 7.89 -18.28
CA PHE A 229 -14.16 8.40 -17.66
C PHE A 229 -14.35 9.88 -17.98
N GLU A 230 -15.57 10.29 -18.33
CA GLU A 230 -15.94 11.70 -18.26
C GLU A 230 -15.97 12.13 -16.78
N THR A 231 -15.35 13.26 -16.44
CA THR A 231 -15.17 13.66 -15.04
C THR A 231 -16.51 13.95 -14.36
N ASP A 232 -17.46 14.52 -15.12
CA ASP A 232 -18.82 14.84 -14.65
C ASP A 232 -19.69 13.60 -14.43
N ASP A 233 -19.39 12.49 -15.12
CA ASP A 233 -20.21 11.25 -15.08
C ASP A 233 -19.61 10.17 -14.18
N THR A 234 -18.50 10.44 -13.49
CA THR A 234 -17.82 9.48 -12.62
C THR A 234 -17.67 9.97 -11.19
N ASN A 235 -17.35 9.06 -10.28
CA ASN A 235 -17.08 9.34 -8.88
C ASN A 235 -15.74 8.75 -8.43
N ARG A 236 -15.32 9.14 -7.22
CA ARG A 236 -14.03 8.73 -6.66
C ARG A 236 -13.94 7.21 -6.52
N GLU A 237 -15.02 6.57 -6.14
CA GLU A 237 -15.09 5.12 -5.93
C GLU A 237 -14.84 4.34 -7.22
N GLU A 238 -15.41 4.78 -8.35
CA GLU A 238 -15.23 4.15 -9.67
C GLU A 238 -13.79 4.27 -10.17
N ILE A 239 -13.17 5.45 -10.05
CA ILE A 239 -11.77 5.64 -10.44
C ILE A 239 -10.86 4.78 -9.56
N VAL A 240 -11.12 4.71 -8.26
CA VAL A 240 -10.38 3.83 -7.34
C VAL A 240 -10.58 2.36 -7.71
N ALA A 241 -11.79 1.94 -8.06
CA ALA A 241 -12.06 0.58 -8.51
C ALA A 241 -11.28 0.24 -9.79
N ALA A 242 -11.20 1.17 -10.75
CA ALA A 242 -10.40 0.99 -11.96
C ALA A 242 -8.89 0.89 -11.65
N LEU A 243 -8.39 1.70 -10.71
CA LEU A 243 -7.00 1.70 -10.27
C LEU A 243 -6.57 0.40 -9.58
N VAL A 244 -7.46 -0.19 -8.78
CA VAL A 244 -7.21 -1.44 -8.04
C VAL A 244 -7.52 -2.67 -8.89
N GLY A 245 -8.48 -2.55 -9.80
CA GLY A 245 -9.02 -3.64 -10.60
C GLY A 245 -10.24 -4.27 -9.95
N SER A 246 -11.36 -4.22 -10.67
CA SER A 246 -12.59 -4.95 -10.34
C SER A 246 -12.44 -6.43 -10.70
N GLY A 247 -11.57 -7.13 -9.98
CA GLY A 247 -11.66 -8.58 -9.85
C GLY A 247 -12.71 -8.90 -8.78
N GLU A 248 -13.65 -9.78 -9.09
CA GLU A 248 -14.61 -10.35 -8.15
C GLU A 248 -13.90 -10.90 -6.90
N GLN A 249 -13.73 -10.07 -5.87
CA GLN A 249 -13.54 -10.51 -4.50
C GLN A 249 -13.87 -9.35 -3.55
N GLN A 250 -15.11 -9.38 -3.08
CA GLN A 250 -15.53 -9.09 -1.71
C GLN A 250 -14.93 -7.86 -1.01
N GLN A 251 -15.78 -6.86 -0.71
CA GLN A 251 -16.08 -6.20 0.59
C GLN A 251 -15.08 -6.25 1.78
N ARG A 252 -13.80 -6.48 1.53
CA ARG A 252 -12.68 -6.40 2.44
C ARG A 252 -11.64 -5.74 1.54
N THR A 253 -11.34 -4.45 1.66
CA THR A 253 -10.33 -4.09 2.63
C THR A 253 -10.18 -2.56 2.80
N PRO A 254 -10.56 -2.02 3.97
CA PRO A 254 -10.08 -0.72 4.45
C PRO A 254 -8.74 -0.81 5.22
N ALA A 255 -8.37 -2.00 5.72
CA ALA A 255 -7.24 -2.19 6.63
C ALA A 255 -5.86 -2.22 5.94
N ILE A 256 -5.73 -2.86 4.78
CA ILE A 256 -4.49 -2.88 3.95
C ILE A 256 -4.12 -1.46 3.52
N TRP A 257 -5.09 -0.64 3.11
CA TRP A 257 -4.86 0.77 2.79
C TRP A 257 -4.43 1.61 4.01
N ALA A 258 -4.97 1.31 5.19
CA ALA A 258 -4.56 1.97 6.43
C ALA A 258 -3.16 1.53 6.91
N LEU A 259 -2.78 0.28 6.69
CA LEU A 259 -1.47 -0.28 7.07
C LEU A 259 -0.35 0.23 6.17
N ASP A 260 -0.57 0.29 4.86
CA ASP A 260 0.42 0.80 3.91
C ASP A 260 0.65 2.32 4.14
N ASN A 261 -0.44 3.06 4.40
CA ASN A 261 -0.36 4.45 4.85
C ASN A 261 0.32 4.59 6.23
N TYR A 262 0.10 3.66 7.17
CA TYR A 262 0.74 3.66 8.49
C TYR A 262 2.25 3.45 8.40
N TYR A 263 2.71 2.47 7.61
CA TYR A 263 4.14 2.21 7.43
C TYR A 263 4.83 3.36 6.68
N GLN A 264 4.20 3.93 5.66
CA GLN A 264 4.73 5.11 4.98
C GLN A 264 4.78 6.34 5.89
N ALA A 265 3.71 6.58 6.67
CA ALA A 265 3.67 7.69 7.63
C ALA A 265 4.70 7.52 8.76
N LYS A 266 4.90 6.28 9.25
CA LYS A 266 5.90 5.97 10.27
C LYS A 266 7.32 6.21 9.75
N GLN A 267 7.62 5.75 8.53
CA GLN A 267 8.93 5.93 7.92
C GLN A 267 9.24 7.41 7.64
N GLN A 268 8.24 8.17 7.19
CA GLN A 268 8.34 9.62 7.07
C GLN A 268 8.57 10.30 8.42
N ALA A 269 7.87 9.87 9.48
CA ALA A 269 8.04 10.42 10.82
C ALA A 269 9.44 10.15 11.40
N GLU A 270 10.03 8.98 11.12
CA GLU A 270 11.40 8.64 11.53
C GLU A 270 12.45 9.47 10.78
N ILE A 271 12.26 9.66 9.46
CA ILE A 271 13.11 10.54 8.64
C ILE A 271 13.02 12.00 9.14
N LEU A 272 11.81 12.46 9.48
CA LEU A 272 11.58 13.79 10.01
C LEU A 272 12.19 13.97 11.40
N ARG A 273 12.10 12.98 12.29
CA ARG A 273 12.77 12.99 13.60
C ARG A 273 14.28 13.07 13.46
N HIS A 274 14.85 12.33 12.51
CA HIS A 274 16.28 12.36 12.25
C HIS A 274 16.73 13.73 11.71
N ASN A 275 15.95 14.30 10.77
CA ASN A 275 16.18 15.64 10.25
C ASN A 275 16.04 16.72 11.34
N GLN A 276 15.07 16.58 12.25
CA GLN A 276 14.91 17.47 13.40
C GLN A 276 16.14 17.43 14.30
N GLN A 277 16.68 16.25 14.62
CA GLN A 277 17.87 16.12 15.45
C GLN A 277 19.13 16.70 14.78
N LEU A 278 19.23 16.59 13.45
CA LEU A 278 20.30 17.20 12.67
C LEU A 278 20.16 18.73 12.65
N LEU A 279 18.95 19.26 12.53
CA LEU A 279 18.66 20.69 12.58
C LEU A 279 18.86 21.28 13.99
N GLU A 280 18.47 20.58 15.05
CA GLU A 280 18.72 20.98 16.45
C GLU A 280 20.22 21.12 16.73
N LYS A 281 21.06 20.29 16.09
CA LYS A 281 22.52 20.41 16.14
C LYS A 281 23.06 21.61 15.35
N ASP A 282 22.38 22.05 14.31
CA ASP A 282 22.76 23.20 13.46
C ASP A 282 22.20 24.55 13.98
N LEU A 283 21.21 24.53 14.88
CA LEU A 283 20.42 25.68 15.33
C LEU A 283 20.96 26.40 16.58
N ALA A 284 22.28 26.46 16.78
CA ALA A 284 22.87 27.43 17.71
C ALA A 284 22.95 28.86 17.12
N ALA A 285 22.45 29.09 15.90
CA ALA A 285 22.45 30.41 15.27
C ALA A 285 21.28 30.61 14.28
N ARG A 286 20.14 31.16 14.74
CA ARG A 286 19.33 32.24 14.10
C ARG A 286 17.86 32.26 14.56
N ASP A 287 17.45 33.43 15.05
CA ASP A 287 16.32 33.72 15.92
C ASP A 287 14.89 33.72 15.31
N SER A 288 13.93 33.52 16.24
CA SER A 288 12.49 33.86 16.26
C SER A 288 11.54 33.15 15.28
N VAL A 289 11.74 33.19 13.96
CA VAL A 289 10.78 32.59 13.01
C VAL A 289 10.88 31.06 12.99
N ASN A 290 12.09 30.54 13.22
CA ASN A 290 12.32 29.11 13.36
C ASN A 290 11.65 28.54 14.62
N GLN A 291 11.49 29.34 15.68
CA GLN A 291 10.91 28.89 16.94
C GLN A 291 9.41 28.61 16.80
N GLU A 292 8.69 29.45 16.03
CA GLU A 292 7.26 29.27 15.75
C GLU A 292 7.02 28.07 14.82
N LEU A 293 7.88 27.85 13.82
CA LEU A 293 7.81 26.68 12.94
C LEU A 293 8.14 25.38 13.69
N LEU A 294 9.14 25.41 14.58
CA LEU A 294 9.48 24.29 15.46
C LEU A 294 8.33 23.98 16.42
N GLU A 295 7.65 24.98 16.97
CA GLU A 295 6.46 24.78 17.79
C GLU A 295 5.32 24.14 16.99
N GLN A 296 5.03 24.65 15.78
CA GLN A 296 3.99 24.07 14.91
C GLN A 296 4.30 22.63 14.48
N LEU A 297 5.54 22.34 14.09
CA LEU A 297 5.98 20.99 13.72
C LEU A 297 5.93 20.06 14.93
N SER A 298 6.41 20.50 16.10
CA SER A 298 6.33 19.70 17.33
C SER A 298 4.88 19.37 17.70
N LYS A 299 3.95 20.30 17.45
CA LYS A 299 2.52 20.10 17.69
C LYS A 299 1.91 19.08 16.72
N GLN A 300 2.28 19.13 15.44
CA GLN A 300 1.85 18.14 14.45
C GLN A 300 2.40 16.74 14.74
N VAL A 301 3.68 16.63 15.11
CA VAL A 301 4.29 15.34 15.49
C VAL A 301 3.60 14.76 16.72
N ARG A 302 3.32 15.56 17.74
CA ARG A 302 2.57 15.11 18.92
C ARG A 302 1.14 14.67 18.57
N ALA A 303 0.48 15.36 17.64
CA ALA A 303 -0.86 14.97 17.18
C ALA A 303 -0.83 13.63 16.44
N LEU A 304 0.16 13.40 15.57
CA LEU A 304 0.38 12.12 14.89
C LEU A 304 0.70 11.00 15.87
N ASP A 305 1.61 11.22 16.83
CA ASP A 305 1.93 10.24 17.87
C ASP A 305 0.67 9.88 18.68
N SER A 306 -0.15 10.86 19.05
CA SER A 306 -1.42 10.63 19.76
C SER A 306 -2.44 9.84 18.93
N ALA A 307 -2.54 10.14 17.63
CA ALA A 307 -3.44 9.42 16.72
C ALA A 307 -2.99 7.97 16.53
N ASN A 308 -1.69 7.74 16.36
CA ASN A 308 -1.11 6.40 16.28
C ASN A 308 -1.36 5.60 17.56
N MET A 309 -1.18 6.20 18.73
CA MET A 309 -1.50 5.54 20.00
C MET A 309 -2.98 5.19 20.12
N SER A 310 -3.87 6.09 19.67
CA SER A 310 -5.32 5.83 19.68
C SER A 310 -5.71 4.69 18.73
N LEU A 311 -5.07 4.61 17.56
CA LEU A 311 -5.30 3.53 16.61
C LEU A 311 -4.81 2.18 17.14
N GLN A 312 -3.63 2.15 17.77
CA GLN A 312 -3.12 0.95 18.44
C GLN A 312 -4.04 0.50 19.58
N ASP A 313 -4.57 1.43 20.38
CA ASP A 313 -5.50 1.11 21.46
C ASP A 313 -6.83 0.57 20.91
N ALA A 314 -7.35 1.15 19.82
CA ALA A 314 -8.54 0.65 19.14
C ALA A 314 -8.33 -0.76 18.56
N GLN A 315 -7.20 -1.04 17.94
CA GLN A 315 -6.86 -2.38 17.44
C GLN A 315 -6.76 -3.40 18.58
N ARG A 316 -6.09 -3.03 19.69
CA ARG A 316 -5.98 -3.88 20.86
C ARG A 316 -7.36 -4.23 21.41
N ARG A 317 -8.27 -3.24 21.51
CA ARG A 317 -9.66 -3.45 21.94
C ARG A 317 -10.41 -4.41 21.02
N LEU A 318 -10.33 -4.21 19.70
CA LEU A 318 -10.99 -5.10 18.73
C LEU A 318 -10.52 -6.56 18.83
N LEU A 319 -9.22 -6.77 19.04
CA LEU A 319 -8.69 -8.13 19.19
C LEU A 319 -9.14 -8.76 20.51
N THR A 320 -9.15 -7.99 21.60
CA THR A 320 -9.69 -8.48 22.87
C THR A 320 -11.18 -8.79 22.76
N GLU A 321 -11.98 -7.95 22.11
CA GLU A 321 -13.41 -8.18 21.88
C GLU A 321 -13.64 -9.42 21.02
N ARG A 322 -12.87 -9.62 19.95
CA ARG A 322 -12.95 -10.85 19.13
C ARG A 322 -12.63 -12.10 19.94
N GLU A 323 -11.65 -12.05 20.84
CA GLU A 323 -11.28 -13.21 21.66
C GLU A 323 -12.33 -13.50 22.75
N VAL A 324 -12.92 -12.46 23.33
CA VAL A 324 -14.06 -12.58 24.25
C VAL A 324 -15.25 -13.20 23.52
N GLU A 325 -15.54 -12.76 22.30
CA GLU A 325 -16.64 -13.30 21.51
C GLU A 325 -16.39 -14.76 21.12
N ARG A 326 -15.17 -15.12 20.70
CA ARG A 326 -14.79 -16.52 20.46
C ARG A 326 -14.95 -17.38 21.71
N LYS A 327 -14.57 -16.86 22.88
CA LYS A 327 -14.77 -17.56 24.17
C LYS A 327 -16.24 -17.77 24.47
N ARG A 328 -17.08 -16.76 24.22
CA ARG A 328 -18.53 -16.84 24.39
C ARG A 328 -19.13 -17.89 23.45
N LEU A 329 -18.86 -17.80 22.15
CA LEU A 329 -19.37 -18.72 21.14
C LEU A 329 -18.93 -20.17 21.41
N ALA A 330 -17.68 -20.39 21.79
CA ALA A 330 -17.19 -21.72 22.14
C ALA A 330 -17.93 -22.32 23.34
N ARG A 331 -18.29 -21.51 24.34
CA ARG A 331 -19.10 -21.94 25.48
C ARG A 331 -20.55 -22.17 25.11
N GLU A 332 -21.17 -21.26 24.35
CA GLU A 332 -22.57 -21.36 23.92
C GLU A 332 -22.79 -22.65 23.10
N LEU A 333 -21.91 -22.92 22.14
CA LEU A 333 -21.94 -24.17 21.38
C LEU A 333 -21.74 -25.41 22.26
N HIS A 334 -20.92 -25.32 23.31
CA HIS A 334 -20.64 -26.45 24.21
C HIS A 334 -21.77 -26.70 25.21
N ASP A 335 -22.32 -25.65 25.80
CA ASP A 335 -23.26 -25.75 26.91
C ASP A 335 -24.70 -25.88 26.41
N GLU A 336 -25.06 -25.26 25.29
CA GLU A 336 -26.40 -25.35 24.73
C GLU A 336 -26.46 -26.45 23.66
N THR A 337 -25.70 -26.30 22.57
CA THR A 337 -25.87 -27.15 21.39
C THR A 337 -25.36 -28.59 21.61
N ILE A 338 -24.19 -28.78 22.22
CA ILE A 338 -23.68 -30.13 22.50
C ILE A 338 -24.54 -30.83 23.56
N GLN A 339 -25.01 -30.14 24.60
CA GLN A 339 -25.85 -30.75 25.63
C GLN A 339 -27.22 -31.18 25.07
N GLU A 340 -27.84 -30.37 24.23
CA GLU A 340 -29.10 -30.73 23.55
C GLU A 340 -28.93 -31.96 22.66
N LEU A 341 -27.87 -32.01 21.86
CA LEU A 341 -27.57 -33.17 21.01
C LEU A 341 -27.25 -34.43 21.83
N LEU A 342 -26.59 -34.29 22.98
CA LEU A 342 -26.38 -35.42 23.89
C LEU A 342 -27.70 -35.90 24.51
N SER A 343 -28.58 -34.99 24.92
CA SER A 343 -29.93 -35.31 25.41
C SER A 343 -30.74 -36.07 24.35
N LEU A 344 -30.72 -35.59 23.11
CA LEU A 344 -31.40 -36.24 21.98
C LEU A 344 -30.79 -37.62 21.68
N ASN A 345 -29.48 -37.77 21.79
CA ASN A 345 -28.80 -39.07 21.68
C ASN A 345 -29.24 -40.05 22.79
N TYR A 346 -29.37 -39.59 24.05
CA TYR A 346 -29.88 -40.41 25.15
C TYR A 346 -31.34 -40.80 24.96
N GLN A 347 -32.20 -39.89 24.50
CA GLN A 347 -33.61 -40.20 24.19
C GLN A 347 -33.74 -41.24 23.06
N LEU A 348 -32.92 -41.11 22.01
CA LEU A 348 -32.85 -42.10 20.94
C LEU A 348 -32.36 -43.47 21.47
N GLU A 349 -31.35 -43.49 22.35
CA GLU A 349 -30.85 -44.74 22.96
C GLU A 349 -31.94 -45.42 23.80
N GLU A 350 -32.66 -44.67 24.64
CA GLU A 350 -33.71 -45.21 25.50
C GLU A 350 -34.89 -45.76 24.66
N ASN A 351 -35.33 -45.02 23.65
CA ASN A 351 -36.39 -45.49 22.74
C ASN A 351 -35.96 -46.74 21.95
N THR A 352 -34.68 -46.83 21.56
CA THR A 352 -34.13 -48.02 20.90
C THR A 352 -34.12 -49.23 21.85
N ARG A 353 -33.86 -49.02 23.16
CA ARG A 353 -33.90 -50.10 24.17
C ARG A 353 -35.31 -50.58 24.48
N LEU A 354 -36.30 -49.69 24.44
CA LEU A 354 -37.71 -50.01 24.72
C LEU A 354 -38.41 -50.67 23.52
N ALA A 355 -37.90 -50.48 22.30
CA ALA A 355 -38.40 -51.15 21.11
C ALA A 355 -38.11 -52.66 21.16
N THR A 356 -39.14 -53.48 20.92
CA THR A 356 -39.04 -54.95 20.90
C THR A 356 -39.46 -55.49 19.53
N GLY A 357 -38.62 -56.34 18.94
CA GLY A 357 -38.86 -56.96 17.62
C GLY A 357 -38.02 -56.36 16.49
N ASN A 358 -38.20 -56.88 15.28
CA ASN A 358 -37.43 -56.51 14.07
C ASN A 358 -38.05 -55.30 13.36
N ASP A 359 -38.32 -54.22 14.11
CA ASP A 359 -39.03 -53.05 13.63
C ASP A 359 -38.10 -52.18 12.75
N PRO A 360 -38.46 -51.84 11.49
CA PRO A 360 -37.68 -50.92 10.66
C PRO A 360 -37.40 -49.55 11.32
N LEU A 361 -38.23 -49.13 12.29
CA LEU A 361 -37.98 -47.93 13.10
C LEU A 361 -36.68 -48.00 13.93
N ILE A 362 -36.22 -49.20 14.32
CA ILE A 362 -34.95 -49.37 15.05
C ILE A 362 -33.76 -49.01 14.16
N ALA A 363 -33.81 -49.36 12.88
CA ALA A 363 -32.76 -49.01 11.93
C ALA A 363 -32.71 -47.49 11.69
N GLU A 364 -33.86 -46.84 11.49
CA GLU A 364 -33.93 -45.38 11.33
C GLU A 364 -33.45 -44.64 12.60
N MET A 365 -33.76 -45.15 13.79
CA MET A 365 -33.25 -44.61 15.06
C MET A 365 -31.73 -44.74 15.18
N HIS A 366 -31.16 -45.87 14.73
CA HIS A 366 -29.72 -46.06 14.71
C HIS A 366 -29.01 -45.08 13.75
N ASP A 367 -29.60 -44.85 12.58
CA ASP A 367 -29.09 -43.88 11.60
C ASP A 367 -29.16 -42.44 12.11
N MET A 368 -30.30 -42.05 12.71
CA MET A 368 -30.44 -40.75 13.38
C MET A 368 -29.38 -40.58 14.49
N ARG A 369 -29.13 -41.62 15.28
CA ARG A 369 -28.10 -41.59 16.34
C ARG A 369 -26.71 -41.38 15.76
N HIS A 370 -26.37 -42.04 14.65
CA HIS A 370 -25.11 -41.83 13.96
C HIS A 370 -24.94 -40.40 13.48
N ILE A 371 -25.99 -39.79 12.90
CA ILE A 371 -25.97 -38.39 12.46
C ILE A 371 -25.72 -37.45 13.65
N VAL A 372 -26.41 -37.68 14.78
CA VAL A 372 -26.26 -36.86 16.00
C VAL A 372 -24.84 -36.98 16.57
N GLN A 373 -24.28 -38.19 16.63
CA GLN A 373 -22.90 -38.42 17.07
C GLN A 373 -21.89 -37.72 16.14
N GLN A 374 -22.14 -37.72 14.83
CA GLN A 374 -21.32 -37.02 13.85
C GLN A 374 -21.40 -35.50 14.03
N MET A 375 -22.61 -34.95 14.26
CA MET A 375 -22.82 -33.54 14.55
C MET A 375 -22.09 -33.10 15.82
N VAL A 376 -22.18 -33.88 16.91
CA VAL A 376 -21.44 -33.62 18.15
C VAL A 376 -19.93 -33.60 17.91
N THR A 377 -19.42 -34.53 17.10
CA THR A 377 -17.99 -34.59 16.75
C THR A 377 -17.56 -33.37 15.94
N ASN A 378 -18.36 -32.95 14.96
CA ASN A 378 -18.11 -31.78 14.14
C ASN A 378 -18.14 -30.48 14.97
N ILE A 379 -19.15 -30.31 15.82
CA ILE A 379 -19.29 -29.13 16.69
C ILE A 379 -18.14 -29.07 17.70
N ARG A 380 -17.73 -30.19 18.31
CA ARG A 380 -16.51 -30.22 19.14
C ARG A 380 -15.26 -29.79 18.38
N GLY A 381 -15.17 -30.13 17.09
CA GLY A 381 -14.12 -29.63 16.19
C GLY A 381 -14.15 -28.11 16.07
N ILE A 382 -15.32 -27.54 15.75
CA ILE A 382 -15.53 -26.09 15.65
C ILE A 382 -15.20 -25.39 16.98
N CYS A 383 -15.64 -25.94 18.13
CA CYS A 383 -15.30 -25.42 19.44
C CYS A 383 -13.78 -25.40 19.67
N ARG A 384 -13.05 -26.46 19.30
CA ARG A 384 -11.58 -26.50 19.42
C ARG A 384 -10.90 -25.45 18.55
N ASP A 385 -11.37 -25.24 17.33
CA ASP A 385 -10.83 -24.24 16.41
C ASP A 385 -11.15 -22.81 16.87
N LEU A 386 -12.35 -22.60 17.42
CA LEU A 386 -12.77 -21.33 18.02
C LEU A 386 -12.00 -21.02 19.30
N ARG A 387 -11.78 -21.99 20.18
CA ARG A 387 -10.96 -21.87 21.40
C ARG A 387 -10.65 -23.26 21.99
N PRO A 388 -9.38 -23.69 22.06
CA PRO A 388 -9.04 -24.99 22.62
C PRO A 388 -9.37 -25.06 24.13
N PRO A 389 -10.24 -25.99 24.57
CA PRO A 389 -10.63 -26.08 25.98
C PRO A 389 -9.47 -26.48 26.90
N ALA A 390 -8.44 -27.12 26.36
CA ALA A 390 -7.25 -27.53 27.10
C ALA A 390 -6.37 -26.33 27.55
N ILE A 391 -6.45 -25.17 26.89
CA ILE A 391 -5.71 -23.98 27.33
C ILE A 391 -6.21 -23.53 28.71
N ASP A 392 -7.52 -23.56 28.92
CA ASP A 392 -8.13 -23.08 30.16
C ASP A 392 -7.74 -23.98 31.35
N SER A 393 -7.82 -25.30 31.18
CA SER A 393 -7.61 -26.27 32.28
C SER A 393 -6.19 -26.79 32.42
N LEU A 394 -5.42 -26.94 31.33
CA LEU A 394 -4.12 -27.62 31.30
C LEU A 394 -2.97 -26.75 30.76
N GLY A 395 -3.27 -25.54 30.26
CA GLY A 395 -2.29 -24.58 29.75
C GLY A 395 -1.78 -24.87 28.33
N LEU A 396 -0.89 -24.01 27.86
CA LEU A 396 -0.41 -23.99 26.47
C LEU A 396 0.20 -25.32 26.02
N GLY A 397 1.08 -25.93 26.83
CA GLY A 397 1.82 -27.13 26.44
C GLY A 397 0.91 -28.34 26.16
N ALA A 398 -0.11 -28.55 26.99
CA ALA A 398 -1.09 -29.61 26.79
C ALA A 398 -2.00 -29.34 25.58
N ALA A 399 -2.39 -28.08 25.38
CA ALA A 399 -3.19 -27.68 24.23
C ALA A 399 -2.44 -27.89 22.91
N LEU A 400 -1.15 -27.53 22.84
CA LEU A 400 -0.30 -27.75 21.68
C LEU A 400 -0.13 -29.24 21.38
N LYS A 401 0.20 -30.07 22.39
CA LYS A 401 0.29 -31.53 22.22
C LYS A 401 -0.98 -32.13 21.63
N SER A 402 -2.14 -31.77 22.18
CA SER A 402 -3.43 -32.27 21.72
C SER A 402 -3.77 -31.77 20.31
N TYR A 403 -3.54 -30.50 20.02
CA TYR A 403 -3.80 -29.93 18.70
C TYR A 403 -2.91 -30.58 17.63
N MET A 404 -1.61 -30.69 17.92
CA MET A 404 -0.62 -31.23 16.99
C MET A 404 -0.83 -32.71 16.68
N ALA A 405 -1.21 -33.53 17.67
CA ALA A 405 -1.55 -34.94 17.46
C ALA A 405 -2.76 -35.08 16.51
N ASN A 406 -3.86 -34.36 16.80
CA ASN A 406 -5.05 -34.39 15.95
C ASN A 406 -4.79 -33.84 14.54
N TRP A 407 -3.91 -32.84 14.42
CA TRP A 407 -3.54 -32.26 13.13
C TRP A 407 -2.71 -33.26 12.31
N SER A 408 -1.73 -33.93 12.92
CA SER A 408 -0.91 -34.96 12.26
C SER A 408 -1.75 -36.13 11.76
N ASP A 409 -2.71 -36.61 12.57
CA ASP A 409 -3.63 -37.69 12.18
C ASP A 409 -4.51 -37.30 10.97
N ARG A 410 -4.85 -36.02 10.84
CA ARG A 410 -5.71 -35.50 9.75
C ARG A 410 -4.95 -35.22 8.47
N THR A 411 -3.72 -34.71 8.56
CA THR A 411 -2.93 -34.29 7.40
C THR A 411 -1.98 -35.37 6.90
N GLY A 412 -1.61 -36.34 7.75
CA GLY A 412 -0.61 -37.36 7.46
C GLY A 412 0.84 -36.87 7.53
N ILE A 413 1.08 -35.61 7.95
CA ILE A 413 2.41 -35.00 8.06
C ILE A 413 3.01 -35.32 9.43
N VAL A 414 4.29 -35.72 9.46
CA VAL A 414 4.98 -36.07 10.72
C VAL A 414 5.31 -34.80 11.51
N MET A 415 4.97 -34.80 12.79
CA MET A 415 5.09 -33.63 13.67
C MET A 415 6.00 -33.91 14.86
N ASN A 416 7.00 -33.05 15.05
CA ASN A 416 7.89 -33.09 16.21
C ASN A 416 7.67 -31.84 17.08
N LEU A 417 7.40 -32.04 18.37
CA LEU A 417 7.19 -30.98 19.33
C LEU A 417 8.27 -31.01 20.41
N ASP A 418 9.10 -29.97 20.43
CA ASP A 418 10.12 -29.75 21.44
C ASP A 418 9.66 -28.67 22.42
N LEU A 419 9.43 -29.05 23.68
CA LEU A 419 9.05 -28.13 24.76
C LEU A 419 10.15 -28.14 25.81
N SER A 420 10.61 -26.96 26.23
CA SER A 420 11.56 -26.86 27.35
C SER A 420 10.99 -27.48 28.63
N GLU A 421 11.82 -28.20 29.38
CA GLU A 421 11.43 -28.85 30.64
C GLU A 421 10.84 -27.84 31.65
N ASN A 422 9.68 -28.15 32.22
CA ASN A 422 8.91 -27.30 33.15
C ASN A 422 8.43 -25.95 32.58
N PHE A 423 7.61 -26.01 31.53
CA PHE A 423 6.91 -24.84 31.01
C PHE A 423 5.86 -24.32 32.02
N ALA A 424 6.14 -23.20 32.69
CA ALA A 424 5.20 -22.58 33.63
C ALA A 424 3.96 -22.02 32.91
N ARG A 425 2.84 -21.92 33.63
CA ARG A 425 1.62 -21.23 33.16
C ARG A 425 1.95 -19.78 32.83
N LEU A 426 1.62 -19.34 31.61
CA LEU A 426 1.74 -17.95 31.19
C LEU A 426 0.37 -17.25 31.35
N PRO A 427 0.29 -15.90 31.33
CA PRO A 427 -0.97 -15.20 31.22
C PRO A 427 -1.78 -15.73 30.04
N GLU A 428 -3.09 -15.91 30.24
CA GLU A 428 -4.04 -16.45 29.25
C GLU A 428 -3.90 -15.77 27.88
N THR A 429 -3.66 -14.46 27.86
CA THR A 429 -3.47 -13.68 26.63
C THR A 429 -2.23 -14.09 25.84
N ILE A 430 -1.14 -14.44 26.52
CA ILE A 430 0.12 -14.87 25.92
C ILE A 430 -0.01 -16.32 25.45
N GLU A 431 -0.60 -17.20 26.27
CA GLU A 431 -0.85 -18.60 25.89
C GLU A 431 -1.72 -18.70 24.63
N LEU A 432 -2.83 -17.96 24.60
CA LEU A 432 -3.71 -17.92 23.43
C LEU A 432 -2.99 -17.35 22.21
N SER A 433 -2.22 -16.28 22.36
CA SER A 433 -1.52 -15.68 21.23
C SER A 433 -0.47 -16.62 20.63
N ILE A 434 0.31 -17.31 21.47
CA ILE A 434 1.28 -18.32 21.01
C ILE A 434 0.57 -19.48 20.33
N PHE A 435 -0.51 -20.00 20.94
CA PHE A 435 -1.29 -21.08 20.34
C PHE A 435 -1.77 -20.72 18.94
N ARG A 436 -2.24 -19.48 18.75
CA ARG A 436 -2.73 -19.00 17.47
C ARG A 436 -1.63 -18.80 16.44
N ILE A 437 -0.47 -18.34 16.87
CA ILE A 437 0.73 -18.28 16.00
C ILE A 437 1.03 -19.68 15.47
N VAL A 438 1.10 -20.68 16.36
CA VAL A 438 1.34 -22.07 15.95
C VAL A 438 0.22 -22.62 15.06
N GLN A 439 -1.04 -22.35 15.40
CA GLN A 439 -2.20 -22.78 14.62
C GLN A 439 -2.14 -22.25 13.18
N GLU A 440 -1.88 -20.95 13.03
CA GLU A 440 -1.79 -20.28 11.73
C GLU A 440 -0.58 -20.78 10.94
N SER A 441 0.58 -20.94 11.59
CA SER A 441 1.78 -21.49 10.96
C SER A 441 1.54 -22.91 10.41
N LEU A 442 0.92 -23.79 11.20
CA LEU A 442 0.61 -25.15 10.76
C LEU A 442 -0.43 -25.19 9.62
N ASN A 443 -1.41 -24.30 9.65
CA ASN A 443 -2.36 -24.17 8.56
C ASN A 443 -1.68 -23.71 7.26
N ASN A 444 -0.69 -22.82 7.35
CA ASN A 444 0.11 -22.39 6.22
C ASN A 444 0.94 -23.53 5.65
N VAL A 445 1.58 -24.34 6.50
CA VAL A 445 2.32 -25.54 6.06
C VAL A 445 1.38 -26.46 5.28
N TRP A 446 0.24 -26.84 5.86
CA TRP A 446 -0.69 -27.78 5.22
C TRP A 446 -1.19 -27.30 3.85
N LYS A 447 -1.42 -25.99 3.70
CA LYS A 447 -1.98 -25.42 2.47
C LYS A 447 -0.95 -25.08 1.41
N HIS A 448 0.29 -24.77 1.80
CA HIS A 448 1.22 -24.07 0.92
C HIS A 448 2.64 -24.64 0.85
N SER A 449 3.09 -25.49 1.79
CA SER A 449 4.50 -25.90 1.82
C SER A 449 4.83 -27.22 1.10
N ASP A 450 3.84 -28.10 0.84
CA ASP A 450 4.06 -29.50 0.40
C ASP A 450 5.06 -30.25 1.32
N ALA A 451 5.09 -29.91 2.60
CA ALA A 451 6.00 -30.49 3.59
C ALA A 451 5.62 -31.93 3.97
N SER A 452 6.64 -32.73 4.27
CA SER A 452 6.50 -34.09 4.80
C SER A 452 6.72 -34.14 6.32
N GLN A 453 7.44 -33.17 6.87
CA GLN A 453 7.71 -33.03 8.30
C GLN A 453 7.65 -31.58 8.76
N VAL A 454 7.18 -31.38 10.00
CA VAL A 454 7.22 -30.08 10.68
C VAL A 454 7.77 -30.24 12.10
N ARG A 455 8.64 -29.33 12.49
CA ARG A 455 9.16 -29.18 13.85
C ARG A 455 8.64 -27.90 14.47
N VAL A 456 8.08 -28.01 15.67
CA VAL A 456 7.68 -26.87 16.49
C VAL A 456 8.49 -26.93 17.78
N SER A 457 9.23 -25.86 18.09
CA SER A 457 9.96 -25.72 19.35
C SER A 457 9.53 -24.48 20.11
N LEU A 458 9.33 -24.64 21.43
CA LEU A 458 9.10 -23.54 22.36
C LEU A 458 10.17 -23.59 23.45
N GLU A 459 11.02 -22.57 23.47
CA GLU A 459 12.19 -22.51 24.36
C GLU A 459 12.34 -21.13 25.01
N TYR A 460 12.80 -21.10 26.26
CA TYR A 460 13.16 -19.86 26.94
C TYR A 460 14.58 -19.43 26.53
N THR A 461 14.71 -18.44 25.64
CA THR A 461 16.02 -17.87 25.28
C THR A 461 16.58 -16.98 26.40
N SER A 462 15.71 -16.42 27.24
CA SER A 462 16.10 -15.73 28.48
C SER A 462 15.00 -15.83 29.53
N PRO A 463 15.24 -15.45 30.81
CA PRO A 463 14.22 -15.49 31.86
C PRO A 463 12.97 -14.63 31.60
N ARG A 464 12.99 -13.79 30.56
CA ARG A 464 11.91 -12.89 30.15
C ARG A 464 11.60 -12.97 28.66
N MET A 465 12.20 -13.90 27.92
CA MET A 465 11.99 -14.04 26.48
C MET A 465 11.72 -15.49 26.15
N LEU A 466 10.58 -15.73 25.51
CA LEU A 466 10.20 -17.02 24.95
C LEU A 466 10.41 -16.97 23.44
N SER A 467 11.09 -17.98 22.89
CA SER A 467 11.22 -18.18 21.45
C SER A 467 10.27 -19.30 21.02
N VAL A 468 9.45 -19.00 20.02
CA VAL A 468 8.57 -19.96 19.35
C VAL A 468 9.11 -20.14 17.94
N THR A 469 9.60 -21.33 17.62
CA THR A 469 10.15 -21.64 16.31
C THR A 469 9.30 -22.72 15.64
N ILE A 470 8.89 -22.48 14.39
CA ILE A 470 8.20 -23.45 13.54
C ILE A 470 9.04 -23.62 12.29
N ALA A 471 9.43 -24.85 11.97
CA ALA A 471 10.24 -25.16 10.80
C ALA A 471 9.60 -26.32 10.01
N ASP A 472 9.46 -26.16 8.70
CA ASP A 472 9.04 -27.21 7.77
C ASP A 472 10.17 -27.60 6.81
N ASP A 473 10.00 -28.74 6.13
CA ASP A 473 10.91 -29.29 5.11
C ASP A 473 10.40 -29.09 3.66
N GLY A 474 9.44 -28.18 3.47
CA GLY A 474 8.74 -27.98 2.21
C GLY A 474 9.47 -27.09 1.20
N LYS A 475 8.71 -26.38 0.36
CA LYS A 475 9.25 -25.55 -0.75
C LYS A 475 9.96 -24.25 -0.32
N GLY A 476 9.83 -23.84 0.95
CA GLY A 476 10.37 -22.56 1.44
C GLY A 476 9.76 -21.32 0.76
N LEU A 477 10.25 -20.12 1.09
CA LEU A 477 9.85 -18.87 0.45
C LEU A 477 10.80 -18.52 -0.71
N SER A 478 10.32 -17.86 -1.76
CA SER A 478 11.17 -17.38 -2.86
C SER A 478 12.24 -16.41 -2.35
N SER A 479 13.45 -16.41 -2.94
CA SER A 479 14.62 -15.63 -2.47
C SER A 479 14.44 -14.10 -2.48
N ASP A 480 13.40 -13.58 -3.14
CA ASP A 480 13.01 -12.16 -3.16
C ASP A 480 11.86 -11.82 -2.18
N PHE A 481 11.63 -12.65 -1.15
CA PHE A 481 10.52 -12.46 -0.21
C PHE A 481 10.77 -11.29 0.74
N ASP A 482 10.21 -10.13 0.42
CA ASP A 482 10.05 -9.01 1.34
C ASP A 482 8.65 -9.06 1.97
N LEU A 483 8.53 -8.83 3.28
CA LEU A 483 7.23 -8.78 3.98
C LEU A 483 6.27 -7.77 3.35
N SER A 484 6.82 -6.75 2.68
CA SER A 484 6.10 -5.74 1.92
C SER A 484 5.39 -6.28 0.66
N MET A 485 5.84 -7.40 0.09
CA MET A 485 5.29 -8.03 -1.13
C MET A 485 4.29 -9.18 -0.85
N VAL A 486 4.11 -9.55 0.42
CA VAL A 486 3.24 -10.64 0.86
C VAL A 486 1.75 -10.28 0.73
N SER A 487 1.43 -8.98 0.67
CA SER A 487 0.08 -8.47 0.45
C SER A 487 -0.50 -8.84 -0.91
N ASP A 488 0.34 -8.97 -1.93
CA ASP A 488 -0.11 -9.16 -3.32
C ASP A 488 -0.26 -10.64 -3.70
N SER A 489 0.29 -11.57 -2.90
CA SER A 489 0.30 -13.01 -3.16
C SER A 489 -0.70 -13.84 -2.34
N GLY A 490 -1.55 -13.18 -1.54
CA GLY A 490 -2.65 -13.85 -0.82
C GLY A 490 -2.24 -14.67 0.42
N HIS A 491 -1.03 -14.48 0.95
CA HIS A 491 -0.53 -15.20 2.13
C HIS A 491 -0.97 -14.54 3.46
N PHE A 492 -2.29 -14.39 3.66
CA PHE A 492 -2.90 -13.72 4.82
C PHE A 492 -2.51 -14.31 6.19
N GLY A 493 -2.09 -15.58 6.24
CA GLY A 493 -1.70 -16.25 7.48
C GLY A 493 -0.40 -15.72 8.10
N LEU A 494 0.59 -15.36 7.29
CA LEU A 494 1.88 -14.83 7.79
C LEU A 494 1.73 -13.41 8.35
N LEU A 495 0.83 -12.62 7.77
CA LEU A 495 0.48 -11.27 8.26
C LEU A 495 -0.17 -11.33 9.64
N GLY A 496 -1.15 -12.25 9.83
CA GLY A 496 -1.82 -12.44 11.11
C GLY A 496 -0.89 -12.94 12.23
N ILE A 497 0.21 -13.61 11.89
CA ILE A 497 1.26 -13.99 12.85
C ILE A 497 2.06 -12.75 13.27
N SER A 498 2.48 -11.93 12.30
CA SER A 498 3.26 -10.69 12.54
C SER A 498 2.53 -9.69 13.43
N GLU A 499 1.25 -9.45 13.18
CA GLU A 499 0.41 -8.55 13.99
C GLU A 499 0.33 -9.00 15.46
N ARG A 500 0.14 -10.30 15.71
CA ARG A 500 0.07 -10.84 17.08
C ARG A 500 1.39 -10.72 17.82
N VAL A 501 2.51 -10.99 17.15
CA VAL A 501 3.84 -10.87 17.76
C VAL A 501 4.13 -9.41 18.13
N ALA A 502 3.79 -8.47 17.25
CA ALA A 502 3.96 -7.04 17.51
C ALA A 502 3.13 -6.55 18.72
N LEU A 503 1.90 -7.03 18.87
CA LEU A 503 1.02 -6.68 20.00
C LEU A 503 1.51 -7.20 21.35
N LEU A 504 2.26 -8.30 21.34
CA LEU A 504 2.95 -8.80 22.53
C LEU A 504 4.28 -8.07 22.80
N GLY A 505 4.67 -7.13 21.93
CA GLY A 505 5.97 -6.45 22.02
C GLY A 505 7.15 -7.33 21.59
N GLY A 506 6.88 -8.38 20.82
CA GLY A 506 7.88 -9.31 20.31
C GLY A 506 8.47 -8.95 18.96
N SER A 507 9.45 -9.74 18.52
CA SER A 507 10.04 -9.66 17.18
C SER A 507 9.81 -10.96 16.41
N LEU A 508 9.61 -10.86 15.10
CA LEU A 508 9.36 -11.99 14.20
C LEU A 508 10.44 -12.03 13.12
N GLN A 509 10.95 -13.21 12.83
CA GLN A 509 11.94 -13.47 11.79
C GLN A 509 11.51 -14.64 10.93
N PHE A 510 11.81 -14.56 9.63
CA PHE A 510 11.59 -15.60 8.64
C PHE A 510 12.94 -15.97 8.03
N ALA A 511 13.23 -17.26 7.92
CA ALA A 511 14.45 -17.76 7.29
C ALA A 511 14.14 -19.02 6.48
N ASN A 512 14.72 -19.15 5.29
CA ASN A 512 14.66 -20.39 4.54
C ASN A 512 15.71 -21.37 5.06
N ASN A 513 15.33 -22.64 5.20
CA ASN A 513 16.26 -23.69 5.59
C ASN A 513 17.20 -24.06 4.44
N PRO A 514 18.49 -24.38 4.72
CA PRO A 514 19.46 -24.79 3.70
C PRO A 514 19.07 -26.06 2.93
N GLU A 515 18.25 -26.93 3.55
CA GLU A 515 17.81 -28.21 2.99
C GLU A 515 16.45 -28.11 2.26
N GLY A 516 15.84 -26.91 2.19
CA GLY A 516 14.45 -26.69 1.77
C GLY A 516 13.53 -26.43 2.97
N GLY A 517 12.51 -25.58 2.78
CA GLY A 517 11.48 -25.26 3.79
C GLY A 517 11.63 -23.90 4.47
N LEU A 518 10.60 -23.50 5.22
CA LEU A 518 10.53 -22.22 5.92
C LEU A 518 10.70 -22.40 7.43
N MET A 519 11.51 -21.52 8.03
CA MET A 519 11.60 -21.33 9.48
C MET A 519 10.98 -19.99 9.86
N ILE A 520 9.99 -20.06 10.75
CA ILE A 520 9.35 -18.91 11.39
C ILE A 520 9.82 -18.87 12.85
N GLN A 521 10.45 -17.78 13.27
CA GLN A 521 10.90 -17.60 14.65
C GLN A 521 10.30 -16.33 15.25
N ALA A 522 9.49 -16.49 16.30
CA ALA A 522 8.89 -15.40 17.06
C ALA A 522 9.51 -15.31 18.46
N GLN A 523 10.08 -14.16 18.81
CA GLN A 523 10.57 -13.86 20.15
C GLN A 523 9.56 -13.00 20.90
N ILE A 524 9.00 -13.53 21.98
CA ILE A 524 7.92 -12.90 22.73
C ILE A 524 8.42 -12.57 24.14
N PRO A 525 8.35 -11.29 24.58
CA PRO A 525 8.66 -10.93 25.95
C PRO A 525 7.56 -11.42 26.89
N HIS A 526 7.96 -11.97 28.03
CA HIS A 526 7.04 -12.51 29.03
C HIS A 526 7.48 -12.07 30.45
N PRO A 527 6.56 -11.81 31.39
CA PRO A 527 6.89 -11.51 32.79
C PRO A 527 7.80 -12.59 33.42
N LYS A 528 8.72 -12.18 34.30
CA LYS A 528 9.72 -13.08 34.89
C LYS A 528 9.03 -14.30 35.53
N VAL A 529 9.35 -15.51 35.08
CA VAL A 529 8.97 -16.73 35.79
C VAL A 529 9.77 -16.75 37.09
N THR A 530 9.11 -16.48 38.21
CA THR A 530 9.67 -16.84 39.53
C THR A 530 9.71 -18.36 39.56
N ARG A 531 10.93 -18.93 39.59
CA ARG A 531 11.12 -20.33 39.97
C ARG A 531 10.67 -20.44 41.42
N GLU A 532 9.39 -20.75 41.65
CA GLU A 532 8.94 -21.18 42.97
C GLU A 532 9.12 -22.71 43.07
N ASN A 533 10.12 -23.04 43.89
CA ASN A 533 10.32 -24.27 44.68
C ASN A 533 10.88 -25.53 44.00
N GLU A 534 12.17 -25.77 44.30
CA GLU A 534 12.61 -27.02 44.95
C GLU A 534 11.79 -27.33 46.21
#